data_AF-A0A963J1G3-F1
#
_entry.id   AF-A0A963J1G3-F1
#
_cell.length_a   1.000
_cell.length_b   1.000
_cell.length_c   1.000
_cell.angle_alpha   90.00
_cell.angle_beta   90.00
_cell.angle_gamma   90.00
#
_symmetry.space_group_name_H-M   'P 1'
#
loop_
_entity.id
_entity.type
_entity.pdbx_description
1 polymer ?
#
loop_
_entity_poly.entity_id
_entity_poly.type
_entity_poly.pdbx_seq_one_letter_code
_entity_poly.pdbx_strand_id
1 'polypeptide(L)'
;GRWTLAALVAGTAYILAYSNNVTLFYYFPMVDEWHWRPQSEALGPGITYFGWKAIGLLAGSATLLLPRRWTNRLPADTVWVGALLLAAAVCIHESHWFLK
;
A
#
# COMPACT_ATOMS: atom_id res chain seq x y z
N GLY A 1 -17.48 6.99 -6.47
CA GLY A 1 -17.00 8.31 -6.05
C GLY A 1 -16.02 8.23 -4.89
N ARG A 2 -16.42 8.58 -3.67
CA ARG A 2 -15.47 8.76 -2.56
C ARG A 2 -14.76 7.49 -2.09
N TRP A 3 -15.49 6.38 -1.96
CA TRP A 3 -14.91 5.07 -1.63
C TRP A 3 -14.00 4.54 -2.75
N THR A 4 -14.36 4.80 -4.01
CA THR A 4 -13.54 4.51 -5.18
C THR A 4 -12.19 5.22 -5.09
N LEU A 5 -12.19 6.53 -4.85
CA LEU A 5 -10.98 7.31 -4.67
C LEU A 5 -10.14 6.79 -3.49
N ALA A 6 -10.79 6.49 -2.36
CA ALA A 6 -10.12 5.97 -1.18
C ALA A 6 -9.43 4.62 -1.45
N ALA A 7 -10.10 3.71 -2.16
CA ALA A 7 -9.53 2.42 -2.54
C ALA A 7 -8.35 2.57 -3.51
N LEU A 8 -8.47 3.45 -4.51
CA LEU A 8 -7.40 3.74 -5.46
C LEU A 8 -6.18 4.33 -4.74
N VAL A 9 -6.38 5.34 -3.91
CA VAL A 9 -5.28 5.98 -3.16
C VAL A 9 -4.66 5.00 -2.16
N ALA A 10 -5.46 4.15 -1.50
CA ALA A 10 -4.92 3.12 -0.63
C ALA A 10 -4.02 2.13 -1.37
N GLY A 11 -4.48 1.65 -2.53
CA GLY A 11 -3.71 0.73 -3.38
C GLY A 11 -2.43 1.36 -3.91
N THR A 12 -2.51 2.59 -4.43
CA THR A 12 -1.32 3.31 -4.93
C THR A 12 -0.32 3.59 -3.81
N ALA A 13 -0.77 4.02 -2.64
CA ALA A 13 0.11 4.27 -1.49
C ALA A 13 0.77 2.98 -0.98
N TYR A 14 0.03 1.86 -0.96
CA TYR A 14 0.60 0.55 -0.65
C TYR A 14 1.70 0.14 -1.63
N ILE A 15 1.48 0.28 -2.94
CA ILE A 15 2.51 -0.05 -3.95
C ILE A 15 3.72 0.87 -3.82
N LEU A 16 3.52 2.17 -3.60
CA LEU A 16 4.63 3.10 -3.45
C LEU A 16 5.44 2.77 -2.18
N ALA A 17 4.77 2.42 -1.08
CA ALA A 17 5.42 1.97 0.15
C ALA A 17 6.23 0.68 -0.08
N TYR A 18 5.66 -0.28 -0.78
CA TYR A 18 6.34 -1.51 -1.19
C TYR A 18 7.56 -1.24 -2.07
N SER A 19 7.37 -0.52 -3.19
CA SER A 19 8.41 -0.28 -4.19
C SER A 19 9.58 0.57 -3.68
N ASN A 20 9.34 1.46 -2.72
CA ASN A 20 10.40 2.28 -2.10
C ASN A 20 10.89 1.69 -0.76
N ASN A 21 10.39 0.51 -0.38
CA ASN A 21 10.71 -0.16 0.87
C ASN A 21 10.47 0.73 2.12
N VAL A 22 9.47 1.62 2.03
CA VAL A 22 9.06 2.52 3.12
C VAL A 22 8.00 1.82 3.94
N THR A 23 8.29 1.55 5.21
CA THR A 23 7.32 0.95 6.14
C THR A 23 7.12 1.84 7.35
N LEU A 24 5.92 1.78 7.94
CA LEU A 24 5.57 2.53 9.15
C LEU A 24 6.11 1.85 10.42
N PHE A 25 6.18 0.52 10.38
CA PHE A 25 6.69 -0.33 11.45
C PHE A 25 7.14 -1.68 10.90
N TYR A 26 7.96 -2.37 11.68
CA TYR A 26 8.52 -3.68 11.44
C TYR A 26 7.97 -4.63 12.50
N TYR A 27 7.60 -5.83 12.09
CA TYR A 27 7.20 -6.90 13.00
C TYR A 27 8.24 -8.00 13.00
N PHE A 28 8.77 -8.33 14.17
CA PHE A 28 9.80 -9.36 14.31
C PHE A 28 9.18 -10.63 14.91
N PRO A 29 8.94 -11.68 14.12
CA PRO A 29 8.23 -12.87 14.59
C PRO A 29 9.03 -13.70 15.61
N MET A 30 10.36 -13.57 15.63
CA MET A 30 11.22 -14.27 16.60
C MET A 30 11.05 -13.77 18.04
N VAL A 31 10.70 -12.49 18.21
CA VAL A 31 10.48 -11.85 19.51
C VAL A 31 9.03 -11.40 19.72
N ASP A 32 8.16 -11.60 18.73
CA ASP A 32 6.75 -11.20 18.73
C ASP A 32 6.52 -9.72 19.07
N GLU A 33 7.39 -8.85 18.52
CA GLU A 33 7.41 -7.43 18.86
C GLU A 33 7.31 -6.51 17.63
N TRP A 34 6.63 -5.38 17.85
CA TRP A 34 6.46 -4.30 16.87
C TRP A 34 7.46 -3.18 17.11
N HIS A 35 8.15 -2.79 16.05
CA HIS A 35 9.22 -1.81 16.10
C HIS A 35 9.03 -0.71 15.07
N TRP A 36 9.32 0.52 15.45
CA TRP A 36 9.18 1.68 14.56
C TRP A 36 10.46 1.92 13.74
N ARG A 37 11.57 1.30 14.15
CA ARG A 37 12.87 1.40 13.49
C ARG A 37 13.36 0.00 13.13
N PRO A 38 14.24 -0.11 12.11
CA PRO A 38 14.94 -1.36 11.84
C PRO A 38 15.70 -1.78 13.09
N GLN A 39 15.58 -3.05 13.45
CA GLN A 39 16.36 -3.64 14.53
C GLN A 39 17.54 -4.43 13.97
N SER A 40 18.47 -4.78 14.86
CA SER A 40 19.65 -5.59 14.56
C SER A 40 19.26 -6.91 13.86
N GLU A 41 20.12 -7.35 12.92
CA GLU A 41 19.96 -8.61 12.17
C GLU A 41 19.85 -9.85 13.08
N ALA A 42 20.28 -9.74 14.35
CA ALA A 42 20.17 -10.82 15.34
C ALA A 42 18.72 -11.19 15.67
N LEU A 43 17.75 -10.30 15.40
CA LEU A 43 16.32 -10.54 15.62
C LEU A 43 15.61 -11.15 14.40
N GLY A 44 16.37 -11.46 13.34
CA GLY A 44 15.87 -12.02 12.09
C GLY A 44 15.26 -10.98 11.15
N PRO A 45 14.75 -11.40 9.98
CA PRO A 45 14.15 -10.51 9.00
C PRO A 45 12.82 -9.95 9.52
N GLY A 46 12.74 -8.62 9.64
CA GLY A 46 11.52 -7.93 10.03
C GLY A 46 10.47 -7.98 8.91
N ILE A 47 9.23 -8.33 9.27
CA ILE A 47 8.08 -8.32 8.36
C ILE A 47 7.58 -6.88 8.21
N THR A 48 7.77 -6.31 7.02
CA THR A 48 7.37 -4.94 6.65
C THR A 48 5.95 -4.86 6.06
N TYR A 49 5.39 -6.00 5.65
CA TYR A 49 4.08 -6.12 5.00
C TYR A 49 2.95 -5.39 5.72
N PHE A 50 2.92 -5.49 7.05
CA PHE A 50 1.88 -4.86 7.87
C PHE A 50 2.00 -3.33 7.89
N GLY A 51 3.22 -2.79 7.88
CA GLY A 51 3.44 -1.36 7.83
C GLY A 51 3.08 -0.77 6.46
N TRP A 52 3.30 -1.49 5.36
CA TRP A 52 2.81 -1.09 4.03
C TRP A 52 1.28 -1.03 3.97
N LYS A 53 0.61 -2.03 4.55
CA LYS A 53 -0.86 -2.03 4.68
C LYS A 53 -1.37 -0.84 5.49
N ALA A 54 -0.70 -0.52 6.60
CA ALA A 54 -1.06 0.63 7.43
C ALA A 54 -0.93 1.96 6.65
N ILE A 55 0.15 2.13 5.87
CA ILE A 55 0.33 3.31 5.00
C ILE A 55 -0.82 3.41 3.98
N GLY A 56 -1.14 2.32 3.29
CA GLY A 56 -2.25 2.29 2.34
C GLY A 56 -3.58 2.64 2.98
N LEU A 57 -3.88 2.07 4.15
CA LEU A 57 -5.12 2.31 4.87
C LEU A 57 -5.23 3.76 5.36
N LEU A 58 -4.14 4.33 5.90
CA LEU A 58 -4.06 5.73 6.31
C LEU A 58 -4.23 6.69 5.13
N ALA A 59 -3.55 6.43 4.02
CA ALA A 59 -3.67 7.25 2.81
C ALA A 59 -5.09 7.21 2.24
N GLY A 60 -5.69 6.02 2.14
CA GLY A 60 -7.07 5.84 1.69
C GLY A 60 -8.08 6.53 2.61
N SER A 61 -7.95 6.36 3.92
CA SER A 61 -8.84 7.02 4.89
C SER A 61 -8.68 8.54 4.91
N ALA A 62 -7.47 9.07 4.72
CA ALA A 62 -7.25 10.51 4.58
C ALA A 62 -8.04 11.12 3.41
N THR A 63 -8.27 10.37 2.32
CA THR A 63 -9.11 10.85 1.21
C THR A 63 -10.59 11.00 1.56
N LEU A 64 -11.08 10.35 2.62
CA LEU A 64 -12.46 10.51 3.06
C LEU A 64 -12.73 11.91 3.65
N LEU A 65 -11.67 12.58 4.10
CA LEU A 65 -11.69 13.97 4.56
C LEU A 65 -11.79 14.97 3.40
N LEU A 66 -11.57 14.53 2.15
CA LEU A 66 -11.64 15.43 0.99
C LEU A 66 -13.09 15.92 0.76
N PRO A 67 -13.26 17.19 0.34
CA PRO A 67 -14.58 17.75 0.08
C PRO A 67 -15.31 17.00 -1.04
N ARG A 68 -16.61 16.73 -0.84
CA ARG A 68 -17.44 15.92 -1.77
C ARG A 68 -17.41 16.37 -3.24
N ARG A 69 -17.20 17.68 -3.48
CA ARG A 69 -17.07 18.27 -4.83
C ARG A 69 -15.94 17.67 -5.67
N TRP A 70 -14.87 17.19 -5.04
CA TRP A 70 -13.73 16.55 -5.72
C TRP A 70 -14.01 15.07 -6.01
N THR A 71 -14.73 14.39 -5.12
CA THR A 71 -14.98 12.94 -5.19
C THR A 71 -16.20 12.54 -6.02
N ASN A 72 -17.14 13.47 -6.26
CA ASN A 72 -18.35 13.20 -7.06
C ASN A 72 -18.08 13.14 -8.57
N ARG A 73 -16.90 13.57 -9.03
CA ARG A 73 -16.52 13.50 -10.45
C ARG A 73 -16.02 12.12 -10.89
N LEU A 74 -15.86 11.19 -9.96
CA LEU A 74 -15.34 9.85 -10.24
C LEU A 74 -16.49 8.81 -10.26
N PRO A 75 -16.82 8.27 -11.44
CA PRO A 75 -17.73 7.14 -11.58
C PRO A 75 -17.26 5.96 -10.74
N ALA A 76 -18.18 5.19 -10.16
CA ALA A 76 -17.82 4.03 -9.35
C ALA A 76 -17.01 2.99 -10.14
N ASP A 77 -17.25 2.87 -11.44
CA ASP A 77 -16.59 1.90 -12.34
C ASP A 77 -15.09 2.15 -12.52
N THR A 78 -14.59 3.35 -12.16
CA THR A 78 -13.15 3.63 -12.20
C THR A 78 -12.34 2.80 -11.19
N VAL A 79 -12.99 2.19 -10.18
CA VAL A 79 -12.31 1.20 -9.30
C VAL A 79 -11.74 0.06 -10.12
N TRP A 80 -12.51 -0.48 -11.07
CA TRP A 80 -12.11 -1.64 -11.85
C TRP A 80 -10.94 -1.32 -12.77
N VAL A 81 -10.97 -0.14 -13.40
CA VAL A 81 -9.86 0.33 -14.23
C VAL A 81 -8.59 0.48 -13.40
N GLY A 82 -8.70 1.09 -12.21
CA GLY A 82 -7.54 1.22 -11.33
C GLY A 82 -7.05 -0.10 -10.75
N ALA A 83 -7.94 -1.03 -10.42
CA ALA A 83 -7.56 -2.38 -9.99
C ALA A 83 -6.85 -3.17 -11.11
N LEU A 84 -7.32 -3.06 -12.35
CA LEU A 84 -6.67 -3.64 -13.53
C LEU A 84 -5.28 -3.04 -13.75
N LEU A 85 -5.15 -1.71 -13.67
CA LEU A 85 -3.85 -1.02 -13.78
C LEU A 85 -2.89 -1.45 -12.66
N LEU A 86 -3.41 -1.61 -11.44
CA LEU A 86 -2.62 -2.07 -10.29
C LEU A 86 -2.10 -3.50 -10.51
N ALA A 87 -2.99 -4.40 -10.93
CA ALA A 87 -2.64 -5.78 -11.23
C ALA A 87 -1.61 -5.85 -12.37
N ALA A 88 -1.79 -5.05 -13.43
CA ALA A 88 -0.82 -4.96 -14.52
C ALA A 88 0.55 -4.46 -14.03
N ALA A 89 0.60 -3.42 -13.20
CA ALA A 89 1.84 -2.89 -12.65
C ALA A 89 2.59 -3.91 -11.79
N VAL A 90 1.87 -4.66 -10.95
CA VAL A 90 2.45 -5.76 -10.16
C VAL A 90 2.96 -6.86 -11.07
N CYS A 91 2.16 -7.31 -12.06
CA CYS A 91 2.59 -8.33 -13.01
C CYS A 91 3.83 -7.90 -13.79
N ILE A 92 3.93 -6.63 -14.21
CA ILE A 92 5.12 -6.10 -14.88
C ILE A 92 6.32 -6.12 -13.93
N HIS A 93 6.15 -5.65 -12.69
CA HIS A 93 7.21 -5.63 -11.70
C HIS A 93 7.73 -7.04 -11.39
N GLU A 94 6.83 -7.99 -11.11
CA GLU A 94 7.16 -9.40 -10.89
C GLU A 94 7.80 -10.02 -12.15
N SER A 95 7.28 -9.74 -13.34
CA SER A 95 7.85 -10.27 -14.59
C SER A 95 9.30 -9.82 -14.81
N HIS A 96 9.68 -8.63 -14.33
CA HIS A 96 11.06 -8.15 -14.37
C HIS A 96 12.00 -8.97 -13.47
N TRP A 97 11.50 -9.53 -12.38
CA TRP A 97 12.25 -10.41 -11.48
C TRP A 97 12.28 -11.86 -11.95
N PHE A 98 11.19 -12.36 -12.57
CA PHE A 98 11.08 -13.77 -13.00
C PHE A 98 11.63 -14.06 -14.41
N LEU A 99 11.63 -13.08 -15.33
CA LEU A 99 12.13 -13.27 -16.71
C LEU A 99 13.59 -12.83 -16.87
N LYS A 100 14.34 -12.76 -15.77
CA LYS A 100 15.76 -12.38 -15.75
C LYS A 100 16.62 -13.55 -15.32
#